data_AF-W1XCR5-F1
#
_entry.id   AF-W1XCR5-F1
#
_cell.length_a   1.000
_cell.length_b   1.000
_cell.length_c   1.000
_cell.angle_alpha   90.00
_cell.angle_beta   90.00
_cell.angle_gamma   90.00
#
_symmetry.space_group_name_H-M   'P 1'
#
loop_
_entity.id
_entity.type
_entity.pdbx_description
1 polymer ?
#
loop_
_entity_poly.entity_id
_entity_poly.type
_entity_poly.pdbx_seq_one_letter_code
_entity_poly.pdbx_strand_id
1 'polypeptide(L)' 'IEVPLSVASKVLLLNAFLQSEITQQELARRIGKPKQEITRLFNLHHATKIDAVQLAAKALGKELSLVMV' A
#
# COMPACT_ATOMS: atom_id res chain seq x y z
N ILE A 1 -7.54 -20.00 -8.35
CA ILE A 1 -6.16 -19.47 -8.49
C ILE A 1 -5.81 -18.85 -7.15
N GLU A 2 -4.70 -19.26 -6.55
CA GLU A 2 -4.20 -18.67 -5.31
C GLU A 2 -3.51 -17.34 -5.61
N VAL A 3 -3.81 -16.29 -4.84
CA VAL A 3 -3.21 -14.97 -5.01
C VAL A 3 -2.10 -14.81 -3.96
N PRO A 4 -0.84 -14.53 -4.36
CA PRO A 4 0.23 -14.30 -3.40
C PRO A 4 -0.10 -13.16 -2.44
N LEU A 5 0.24 -13.31 -1.15
CA LEU A 5 -0.03 -12.29 -0.12
C LEU A 5 0.56 -10.92 -0.47
N SER A 6 1.72 -10.90 -1.13
CA SER A 6 2.34 -9.66 -1.61
C SER A 6 1.47 -8.93 -2.63
N VAL A 7 0.80 -9.66 -3.53
CA VAL A 7 -0.14 -9.09 -4.52
C VAL A 7 -1.43 -8.66 -3.83
N ALA A 8 -2.01 -9.52 -2.98
CA ALA A 8 -3.23 -9.21 -2.25
C ALA A 8 -3.09 -7.93 -1.41
N SER A 9 -1.95 -7.76 -0.71
CA SER A 9 -1.67 -6.57 0.09
C SER A 9 -1.66 -5.28 -0.75
N LYS A 10 -1.12 -5.33 -1.98
CA LYS A 10 -1.11 -4.18 -2.91
C LYS A 10 -2.49 -3.87 -3.48
N VAL A 11 -3.30 -4.88 -3.76
CA VAL A 11 -4.69 -4.70 -4.20
C VAL A 11 -5.51 -4.01 -3.12
N LEU A 12 -5.42 -4.48 -1.87
CA LEU A 12 -6.09 -3.85 -0.73
C LEU A 12 -5.63 -2.41 -0.53
N LEU A 13 -4.32 -2.14 -0.61
CA LEU A 13 -3.78 -0.79 -0.51
C LEU A 13 -4.27 0.11 -1.64
N LEU A 14 -4.32 -0.37 -2.88
CA LEU A 14 -4.81 0.39 -4.03
C LEU A 14 -6.27 0.78 -3.86
N ASN A 15 -7.12 -0.15 -3.41
CA ASN A 15 -8.53 0.13 -3.14
C ASN A 15 -8.69 1.22 -2.07
N ALA A 16 -7.97 1.11 -0.96
CA ALA A 16 -7.99 2.13 0.10
C ALA A 16 -7.48 3.49 -0.39
N PHE A 17 -6.45 3.50 -1.23
CA PHE A 17 -5.91 4.72 -1.83
C PHE A 17 -6.93 5.41 -2.74
N LEU A 18 -7.58 4.65 -3.65
CA LEU A 18 -8.62 5.19 -4.54
C LEU A 18 -9.81 5.78 -3.76
N GLN A 19 -10.24 5.10 -2.70
CA GLN A 19 -11.33 5.59 -1.82
C GLN A 19 -10.96 6.83 -1.01
N SER A 20 -9.67 7.10 -0.81
CA SER A 20 -9.22 8.27 -0.04
C SER A 20 -9.23 9.57 -0.84
N GLU A 21 -9.35 9.49 -2.17
CA GLU A 21 -9.40 10.63 -3.10
C GLU A 21 -8.19 11.59 -3.00
N ILE A 22 -7.06 11.12 -2.46
CA ILE A 22 -5.80 11.90 -2.40
C ILE A 22 -4.87 11.58 -3.57
N THR A 23 -3.94 12.48 -3.84
CA THR A 23 -2.88 12.24 -4.83
C THR A 23 -1.76 11.37 -4.26
N GLN A 24 -0.97 10.72 -5.13
CA GLN A 24 0.25 10.02 -4.69
C GLN A 24 1.27 10.96 -4.02
N GLN A 25 1.25 12.26 -4.37
CA GLN A 25 2.11 13.26 -3.73
C GLN A 25 1.68 13.54 -2.30
N GLU A 26 0.37 13.61 -2.03
CA GLU A 26 -0.14 13.75 -0.67
C GLU A 26 0.14 12.50 0.16
N LEU A 27 -0.03 11.30 -0.42
CA LEU A 27 0.36 10.06 0.26
C LEU A 27 1.87 10.03 0.59
N ALA A 28 2.71 10.44 -0.35
CA ALA A 28 4.16 10.58 -0.14
C ALA A 28 4.48 11.52 1.04
N ARG A 29 3.79 12.67 1.11
CA ARG A 29 3.92 13.64 2.19
C ARG A 29 3.52 13.07 3.55
N ARG A 30 2.41 12.34 3.63
CA ARG A 30 1.93 11.70 4.87
C ARG A 30 2.87 10.61 5.38
N ILE A 31 3.47 9.84 4.46
CA ILE A 31 4.42 8.78 4.78
C ILE A 31 5.82 9.33 5.10
N GLY A 32 6.14 10.54 4.63
CA GLY A 32 7.48 11.13 4.75
C GLY A 32 8.50 10.47 3.81
N LYS A 33 8.07 10.04 2.61
CA LYS A 33 8.91 9.33 1.63
C LYS A 33 8.84 9.98 0.24
N PRO A 34 9.86 9.79 -0.62
CA PRO A 34 9.84 10.26 -2.01
C PRO A 34 8.72 9.62 -2.83
N LYS A 35 8.22 10.35 -3.84
CA LYS A 35 7.16 9.87 -4.75
C LYS A 35 7.55 8.56 -5.46
N GLN A 36 8.84 8.35 -5.80
CA GLN A 36 9.27 7.08 -6.42
C GLN A 36 9.00 5.86 -5.53
N GLU A 37 9.11 5.99 -4.20
CA GLU A 37 8.78 4.89 -3.29
C GLU A 37 7.28 4.59 -3.30
N ILE A 38 6.43 5.63 -3.43
CA ILE A 38 4.97 5.47 -3.50
C ILE A 38 4.54 4.77 -4.79
N THR A 39 5.15 5.11 -5.92
CA THR A 39 4.84 4.45 -7.20
C THR A 39 5.08 2.94 -7.14
N ARG A 40 6.09 2.47 -6.37
CA ARG A 40 6.39 1.04 -6.21
C ARG A 40 5.29 0.29 -5.43
N LEU A 41 4.56 0.97 -4.54
CA LEU A 41 3.44 0.38 -3.79
C LEU A 41 2.32 -0.09 -4.72
N PHE A 42 2.13 0.59 -5.85
CA PHE A 42 1.07 0.29 -6.82
C PHE A 42 1.55 -0.48 -8.06
N ASN A 43 2.82 -0.91 -8.09
CA ASN A 43 3.35 -1.76 -9.15
C ASN A 43 3.45 -3.21 -8.65
N LEU A 44 2.63 -4.11 -9.21
CA LEU A 44 2.62 -5.52 -8.81
C LEU A 44 3.92 -6.28 -9.14
N HIS A 45 4.67 -5.83 -10.15
CA HIS A 45 5.93 -6.45 -10.57
C HIS A 45 7.15 -5.97 -9.75
N HIS A 46 6.95 -4.99 -8.86
CA HIS A 46 8.03 -4.49 -8.00
C HIS A 46 7.95 -5.16 -6.62
N ALA A 47 9.05 -5.74 -6.14
CA ALA A 47 9.09 -6.27 -4.77
C ALA A 47 8.95 -5.13 -3.76
N THR A 48 8.10 -5.30 -2.75
CA THR A 48 7.84 -4.29 -1.72
C THR A 48 7.75 -4.99 -0.37
N LYS A 49 8.50 -4.49 0.62
CA LYS A 49 8.42 -5.00 2.00
C LYS A 49 7.01 -4.78 2.55
N ILE A 50 6.46 -5.76 3.27
CA ILE A 50 5.10 -5.67 3.82
C ILE A 50 4.93 -4.48 4.77
N ASP A 51 5.98 -4.13 5.52
CA ASP A 51 6.01 -2.96 6.41
C ASP A 51 5.76 -1.64 5.68
N ALA A 52 6.23 -1.53 4.41
CA ALA A 52 5.98 -0.34 3.60
C ALA A 52 4.51 -0.24 3.17
N VAL A 53 3.88 -1.39 2.88
CA VAL A 53 2.44 -1.47 2.58
C VAL A 53 1.62 -1.13 3.82
N GLN A 54 2.01 -1.65 4.98
CA GLN A 54 1.37 -1.35 6.27
C GLN A 54 1.48 0.13 6.64
N LEU A 55 2.66 0.73 6.46
CA LEU A 55 2.87 2.16 6.70
C LEU A 55 1.98 3.03 5.80
N ALA A 56 1.85 2.66 4.53
CA ALA A 56 0.96 3.35 3.60
C ALA A 56 -0.52 3.19 3.96
N ALA A 57 -0.94 1.99 4.36
CA ALA A 57 -2.29 1.74 4.86
C ALA A 57 -2.59 2.62 6.09
N LYS A 58 -1.64 2.73 7.02
CA LYS A 58 -1.76 3.59 8.20
C LYS A 58 -1.90 5.07 7.83
N ALA A 59 -1.14 5.55 6.84
CA ALA A 59 -1.25 6.92 6.33
C ALA A 59 -2.62 7.23 5.67
N LEU A 60 -3.36 6.18 5.28
CA LEU A 60 -4.73 6.23 4.77
C LEU A 60 -5.80 5.97 5.86
N GLY A 61 -5.40 5.86 7.13
CA GLY A 61 -6.31 5.59 8.24
C GLY A 61 -6.84 4.16 8.27
N LYS A 62 -6.10 3.20 7.70
CA LYS A 62 -6.42 1.77 7.70
C LYS A 62 -5.40 0.98 8.51
N GLU A 63 -5.83 -0.15 9.05
CA GLU A 63 -4.94 -1.14 9.64
C GLU A 63 -4.83 -2.37 8.73
N LEU A 64 -3.61 -2.88 8.59
CA LEU A 64 -3.32 -4.12 7.87
C LEU A 64 -2.81 -5.14 8.88
N SER A 65 -3.53 -6.26 9.01
CA SER A 65 -3.23 -7.36 9.93
C SER A 65 -3.29 -8.71 9.20
N LEU A 66 -2.68 -9.73 9.81
CA LEU A 66 -2.71 -11.11 9.32
C LEU A 66 -3.51 -11.98 10.29
N VAL A 67 -4.28 -12.90 9.73
CA VAL A 67 -4.99 -13.95 10.47
C VAL A 67 -4.62 -15.27 9.84
N MET A 68 -4.19 -16.22 10.67
CA MET A 68 -3.97 -17.61 10.27
C MET A 68 -5.23 -18.41 10.63
N VAL A 69 -5.80 -19.11 9.66
CA VAL A 69 -7.04 -19.90 9.78
C VAL A 69 -6.76 -21.40 9.73
#